data_AF-A0A1C6IEM9-F1
#
_entry.id   AF-A0A1C6IEM9-F1
#
_cell.length_a   1.000
_cell.length_b   1.000
_cell.length_c   1.000
_cell.angle_alpha   90.00
_cell.angle_beta   90.00
_cell.angle_gamma   90.00
#
_symmetry.space_group_name_H-M   'P 1'
#
loop_
_entity.id
_entity.type
_entity.pdbx_description
1 polymer ?
#
loop_
_entity_poly.entity_id
_entity_poly.type
_entity_poly.pdbx_seq_one_letter_code
_entity_poly.pdbx_strand_id
1 'polypeptide(L)' 'MEIAEYAIKKTEDFFNSINLPKNLRELGINDKSNFHIMAEKSLRDGAGNTYFPLSLEDILEILDNAY' A
#
# COMPACT_ATOMS: atom_id res chain seq x y z
N MET A 1 15.79 -11.73 -8.90
CA MET A 1 14.36 -11.44 -8.68
C MET A 1 13.76 -12.41 -7.68
N GLU A 2 14.09 -13.70 -7.78
CA GLU A 2 13.64 -14.78 -6.86
C GLU A 2 13.69 -14.43 -5.36
N ILE A 3 14.80 -13.86 -4.85
CA ILE A 3 14.90 -13.51 -3.42
C ILE A 3 13.92 -12.40 -3.02
N ALA A 4 13.67 -11.42 -3.89
CA ALA A 4 12.76 -10.31 -3.61
C ALA A 4 11.31 -10.81 -3.56
N GLU A 5 10.91 -11.65 -4.52
CA GLU A 5 9.60 -12.30 -4.54
C GLU A 5 9.41 -13.21 -3.31
N TYR A 6 10.44 -13.97 -2.93
CA TYR A 6 10.41 -14.79 -1.74
C TYR A 6 10.26 -13.97 -0.46
N ALA A 7 10.94 -12.83 -0.35
CA ALA A 7 10.81 -11.92 0.78
C ALA A 7 9.39 -11.34 0.89
N ILE A 8 8.81 -10.88 -0.22
CA ILE A 8 7.41 -10.42 -0.29
C ILE A 8 6.47 -11.52 0.21
N LYS A 9 6.67 -12.75 -0.27
CA LYS A 9 5.83 -13.89 0.13
C LYS A 9 5.91 -14.19 1.62
N LYS A 10 7.10 -14.14 2.20
CA LYS A 10 7.29 -14.37 3.65
C LYS A 10 6.67 -13.27 4.51
N THR A 11 6.69 -12.01 4.06
CA THR A 11 5.99 -10.92 4.73
C THR A 11 4.48 -11.13 4.69
N GLU A 12 3.92 -11.49 3.53
CA GLU A 12 2.50 -11.79 3.38
C GLU A 12 2.07 -12.96 4.29
N ASP A 13 2.84 -14.05 4.30
CA ASP A 13 2.57 -15.23 5.16
C ASP A 13 2.56 -14.84 6.64
N PHE A 14 3.48 -13.97 7.08
CA PHE A 14 3.51 -13.48 8.44
C PHE A 14 2.27 -12.64 8.78
N PHE A 15 1.87 -11.69 7.93
CA PHE A 15 0.66 -10.89 8.13
C PHE A 15 -0.60 -11.75 8.21
N ASN A 16 -0.69 -12.78 7.36
CA ASN A 16 -1.77 -13.77 7.43
C ASN A 16 -1.76 -14.54 8.76
N SER A 17 -0.58 -14.92 9.28
CA SER A 17 -0.46 -15.68 10.53
C SER A 17 -0.97 -14.95 11.77
N ILE A 18 -0.98 -13.62 11.75
CA ILE A 18 -1.48 -12.77 12.83
C ILE A 18 -2.89 -12.20 12.56
N ASN A 19 -3.56 -12.68 11.49
CA ASN A 19 -4.87 -12.21 11.04
C ASN A 19 -4.92 -10.69 10.78
N LEU A 20 -3.85 -10.13 10.20
CA LEU A 20 -3.87 -8.74 9.77
C LEU A 20 -4.86 -8.58 8.59
N PRO A 21 -5.72 -7.54 8.58
CA PRO A 21 -6.56 -7.22 7.43
C PRO A 21 -5.75 -7.10 6.15
N LYS A 22 -6.22 -7.73 5.07
CA LYS A 22 -5.46 -7.87 3.82
C LYS A 22 -5.54 -6.65 2.91
N ASN A 23 -6.60 -5.87 3.05
CA ASN A 23 -6.94 -4.81 2.12
C ASN A 23 -7.71 -3.69 2.82
N LEU A 24 -7.85 -2.56 2.12
CA LEU A 24 -8.49 -1.36 2.66
C LEU A 24 -9.98 -1.58 2.95
N ARG A 25 -10.68 -2.46 2.23
CA ARG A 25 -12.08 -2.80 2.52
C ARG A 25 -12.25 -3.48 3.88
N GLU A 26 -11.35 -4.39 4.24
CA GLU A 26 -11.36 -5.05 5.56
C GLU A 26 -11.09 -4.06 6.71
N LEU A 27 -10.48 -2.91 6.41
CA LEU A 27 -10.29 -1.79 7.36
C LEU A 27 -11.46 -0.79 7.37
N GLY A 28 -12.50 -1.00 6.56
CA GLY A 28 -13.69 -0.14 6.51
C GLY A 28 -13.64 0.97 5.45
N ILE A 29 -12.62 1.00 4.58
CA ILE A 29 -12.57 1.91 3.43
C ILE A 29 -13.28 1.21 2.27
N ASN A 30 -14.59 1.44 2.16
CA ASN A 30 -15.48 0.70 1.26
C ASN A 30 -15.78 1.42 -0.06
N ASP A 31 -15.12 2.55 -0.31
CA ASP A 31 -15.16 3.26 -1.58
C ASP A 31 -13.85 4.03 -1.80
N LYS A 32 -13.62 4.45 -3.05
CA LYS A 32 -12.39 5.12 -3.48
C LYS A 32 -12.48 6.64 -3.52
N SER A 33 -13.57 7.25 -3.02
CA SER A 33 -13.82 8.69 -3.16
C SER A 33 -12.72 9.57 -2.57
N ASN A 34 -12.00 9.06 -1.56
CA ASN A 34 -10.91 9.77 -0.89
C ASN A 34 -9.50 9.36 -1.36
N PHE A 35 -9.36 8.47 -2.34
CA PHE A 35 -8.04 7.96 -2.75
C PHE A 35 -7.13 9.07 -3.25
N HIS A 36 -7.65 10.04 -4.01
CA HIS A 36 -6.87 11.19 -4.46
C HIS A 36 -6.37 12.05 -3.28
N ILE A 37 -7.23 12.31 -2.30
CA ILE A 37 -6.87 13.06 -1.09
C ILE A 37 -5.83 12.30 -0.27
N MET A 38 -5.97 10.98 -0.16
CA MET A 38 -5.00 10.13 0.51
C MET A 38 -3.64 10.16 -0.20
N ALA A 39 -3.63 10.07 -1.52
CA ALA A 39 -2.40 10.10 -2.32
C ALA A 39 -1.68 11.45 -2.21
N GLU A 40 -2.39 12.57 -2.31
CA GLU A 40 -1.81 13.91 -2.14
C GLU A 40 -1.20 14.11 -0.74
N LYS A 41 -1.89 13.64 0.31
CA LYS A 41 -1.37 13.71 1.68
C LYS A 41 -0.11 12.85 1.85
N SER A 42 -0.13 11.62 1.32
CA SER A 42 1.04 10.73 1.34
C SER A 42 2.23 11.32 0.59
N LEU A 43 2.00 11.96 -0.56
CA LEU A 43 3.05 12.60 -1.35
C LEU A 43 3.72 13.75 -0.57
N ARG A 44 2.91 14.58 0.10
CA ARG A 44 3.40 15.73 0.88
C ARG A 44 4.14 15.31 2.15
N ASP A 45 3.58 14.35 2.90
CA ASP A 45 4.01 14.10 4.29
C ASP A 45 4.90 12.85 4.43
N GLY A 46 4.86 11.90 3.48
CA GLY A 46 5.51 10.58 3.61
C GLY A 46 6.46 10.19 2.49
N ALA A 47 6.17 10.59 1.24
CA ALA A 47 6.93 10.14 0.06
C ALA A 47 8.35 10.71 -0.04
N GLY A 48 8.71 11.73 0.73
CA GLY A 48 10.07 12.30 0.74
C GLY A 48 11.13 11.38 1.34
N ASN A 49 10.74 10.33 2.08
CA ASN A 49 11.65 9.40 2.77
C ASN A 49 11.65 7.98 2.17
N THR A 50 11.05 7.78 0.99
CA THR A 50 11.01 6.47 0.35
C THR A 50 12.34 6.13 -0.33
N TYR A 51 12.66 4.84 -0.43
CA TYR A 51 13.88 4.38 -1.09
C TYR A 51 13.89 4.69 -2.60
N PHE A 52 12.71 4.67 -3.23
CA PHE A 52 12.48 5.19 -4.57
C PHE A 52 11.49 6.35 -4.51
N PRO A 53 11.74 7.48 -5.22
CA PRO A 53 10.77 8.56 -5.32
C PRO A 53 9.45 8.03 -5.89
N LEU A 54 8.33 8.42 -5.28
CA LEU A 54 6.98 8.07 -5.73
C LEU A 54 6.28 9.30 -6.28
N SER A 55 5.61 9.14 -7.42
CA SER A 55 4.66 10.12 -7.97
C SER A 55 3.29 9.99 -7.32
N LEU A 56 2.38 10.93 -7.63
CA LEU A 56 0.99 10.85 -7.18
C LEU A 56 0.31 9.61 -7.78
N GLU A 57 0.59 9.33 -9.05
CA GLU A 57 0.07 8.20 -9.81
C GLU A 57 0.54 6.86 -9.23
N ASP A 58 1.81 6.74 -8.84
CA ASP A 58 2.32 5.52 -8.19
C ASP A 58 1.58 5.23 -6.88
N ILE A 59 1.30 6.28 -6.08
CA ILE A 59 0.58 6.12 -4.81
C ILE A 59 -0.88 5.74 -5.05
N LEU A 60 -1.53 6.33 -6.06
CA LEU A 60 -2.88 5.93 -6.46
C LEU A 60 -2.94 4.47 -6.90
N GLU A 61 -1.97 4.01 -7.69
CA GLU A 61 -1.88 2.62 -8.10
C GLU A 61 -1.66 1.67 -6.91
N ILE A 62 -0.83 2.07 -5.94
CA ILE A 62 -0.65 1.31 -4.68
C ILE A 62 -1.96 1.22 -3.90
N LEU A 63 -2.70 2.32 -3.76
CA LEU A 63 -3.99 2.33 -3.09
C LEU A 63 -5.00 1.44 -3.81
N ASP A 64 -5.00 1.45 -5.15
CA ASP A 64 -5.87 0.61 -5.97
C ASP A 64 -5.54 -0.88 -5.85
N ASN A 65 -4.24 -1.24 -5.81
CA ASN A 65 -3.79 -2.62 -5.60
C ASN A 65 -4.07 -3.12 -4.18
N ALA A 66 -4.07 -2.24 -3.19
CA ALA A 66 -4.36 -2.55 -1.78
C ALA A 66 -5.86 -2.50 -1.43
N TYR A 67 -6.72 -2.10 -2.37
CA TYR A 67 -8.16 -1.95 -2.13
C TYR A 67 -8.87 -3.30 -1.99
#